data_AF-A0A780D016-F1
#
_entry.id   AF-A0A780D016-F1
#
_cell.length_a   1.000
_cell.length_b   1.000
_cell.length_c   1.000
_cell.angle_alpha   90.00
_cell.angle_beta   90.00
_cell.angle_gamma   90.00
#
_symmetry.space_group_name_H-M   'P 1'
#
loop_
_entity.id
_entity.type
_entity.pdbx_description
1 polymer ?
#
loop_
_entity_poly.entity_id
_entity_poly.type
_entity_poly.pdbx_seq_one_letter_code
_entity_poly.pdbx_strand_id
1 'polypeptide(L)'
;MHSWKKKLVVSQLALACTLAITSQANAANYDTWGYHDNTTTDLVWPYDTDNDGIADAGGMDPMGSDGNYVTYNGFVYYNNANGDFDTVFKGDTVNGTISTYYLNHDYASGSVNQLDISNSVIHGSITSELPFGYYSITPAEVNAKGEVVTPQTYSGYNFYNGITTDLDYNWYDGDVFTLNVSNSTIDDDYEALYFTDTYLDGDKSKSTNETFYTALGVAVNLDVESNINITNNSRVAGIALSEGNTSNTTYTSEYHQWDNNINVSNSTVTSGSQTPLEESNGFFGKSAEPSDYAGNGGENDVALSFSDNAGSNYSMKNNVNFDHSTLLGDVEFTSHWNNDGVFFYSTGHDSNGDGVLDTNGGWVDDAQNVDELNITLNNGSKW
;
A
#
# COMPACT_ATOMS: atom_id res chain seq x y z
N MET A 1 -1.49 65.46 24.74
CA MET A 1 -1.24 64.32 23.83
C MET A 1 -0.15 63.44 24.42
N HIS A 2 -0.49 62.23 24.86
CA HIS A 2 0.14 60.98 24.41
C HIS A 2 -0.55 59.80 25.11
N SER A 3 -1.36 59.08 24.33
CA SER A 3 -1.88 57.76 24.69
C SER A 3 -0.78 56.74 24.46
N TRP A 4 -0.36 56.03 25.51
CA TRP A 4 0.50 54.86 25.37
C TRP A 4 -0.37 53.64 25.08
N LYS A 5 -0.48 53.28 23.80
CA LYS A 5 -0.92 51.95 23.37
C LYS A 5 0.19 50.96 23.73
N LYS A 6 0.02 50.18 24.81
CA LYS A 6 0.80 48.95 24.99
C LYS A 6 0.33 47.96 23.93
N LYS A 7 1.10 47.81 22.85
CA LYS A 7 0.96 46.68 21.93
C LYS A 7 1.36 45.42 22.69
N LEU A 8 0.41 44.52 22.89
CA LEU A 8 0.67 43.16 23.34
C LEU A 8 1.47 42.47 22.23
N VAL A 9 2.78 42.33 22.41
CA VAL A 9 3.62 41.53 21.53
C VAL A 9 3.46 40.09 22.00
N VAL A 10 2.48 39.38 21.44
CA VAL A 10 2.41 37.92 21.56
C VAL A 10 3.57 37.40 20.72
N SER A 11 4.54 36.72 21.34
CA SER A 11 5.66 36.15 20.59
C SER A 11 5.10 35.09 19.64
N GLN A 12 5.61 35.04 18.41
CA GLN A 12 5.26 33.97 17.46
C GLN A 12 5.47 32.56 18.06
N LEU A 13 6.41 32.45 19.01
CA LEU A 13 6.66 31.24 19.79
C LEU A 13 5.49 30.86 20.70
N ALA A 14 4.86 31.84 21.38
CA ALA A 14 3.68 31.58 22.21
C ALA A 14 2.43 31.25 21.36
N LEU A 15 2.32 31.81 20.16
CA LEU A 15 1.25 31.47 19.22
C LEU A 15 1.42 30.04 18.66
N ALA A 16 2.66 29.63 18.33
CA ALA A 16 2.98 28.26 17.91
C ALA A 16 2.73 27.23 19.02
N CYS A 17 3.12 27.53 20.27
CA CYS A 17 2.85 26.65 21.42
C CYS A 17 1.36 26.57 21.79
N THR A 18 0.55 27.60 21.51
CA THR A 18 -0.90 27.55 21.77
C THR A 18 -1.65 26.79 20.67
N LEU A 19 -1.21 26.90 19.40
CA LEU A 19 -1.75 26.11 18.28
C LEU A 19 -1.49 24.61 18.44
N ALA A 20 -0.31 24.22 18.94
CA ALA A 20 0.03 22.82 19.23
C ALA A 20 -0.78 22.20 20.40
N ILE A 21 -1.31 23.02 21.31
CA ILE A 21 -2.12 22.54 22.45
C ILE A 21 -3.61 22.43 22.07
N THR A 22 -4.09 23.20 21.09
CA THR A 22 -5.48 23.10 20.61
C THR A 22 -5.71 22.06 19.51
N SER A 23 -4.66 21.51 18.89
CA SER A 23 -4.77 20.42 17.89
C SER A 23 -4.87 19.02 18.51
N GLN A 24 -4.63 18.86 19.81
CA GLN A 24 -4.82 17.59 20.53
C GLN A 24 -6.27 17.34 20.95
N ALA A 25 -7.21 18.24 20.60
CA ALA A 25 -8.62 18.07 20.90
C ALA A 25 -9.26 17.15 19.84
N ASN A 26 -9.21 15.84 20.13
CA ASN A 26 -9.77 14.69 19.42
C ASN A 26 -8.84 14.01 18.41
N ALA A 27 -7.60 13.72 18.83
CA ALA A 27 -6.88 12.56 18.27
C ALA A 27 -7.71 11.30 18.53
N ALA A 28 -8.09 10.58 17.47
CA ALA A 28 -8.74 9.28 17.57
C ALA A 28 -7.72 8.16 17.38
N ASN A 29 -7.97 7.03 18.05
CA ASN A 29 -7.22 5.80 17.85
C ASN A 29 -8.12 4.81 17.11
N TYR A 30 -7.60 4.22 16.04
CA TYR A 30 -8.33 3.28 15.21
C TYR A 30 -7.55 1.97 15.11
N ASP A 31 -8.23 0.86 15.34
CA ASP A 31 -7.70 -0.47 15.01
C ASP A 31 -8.51 -0.99 13.82
N THR A 32 -7.83 -1.31 12.72
CA THR A 32 -8.51 -1.71 11.47
C THR A 32 -8.89 -3.19 11.50
N TRP A 33 -8.22 -3.98 12.33
CA TRP A 33 -8.38 -5.42 12.45
C TRP A 33 -8.85 -5.79 13.87
N GLY A 34 -9.70 -6.81 13.99
CA GLY A 34 -10.12 -7.32 15.29
C GLY A 34 -10.48 -8.79 15.26
N TYR A 35 -10.31 -9.50 16.38
CA TYR A 35 -10.65 -10.91 16.52
C TYR A 35 -11.89 -11.08 17.44
N HIS A 36 -12.84 -11.90 17.00
CA HIS A 36 -13.97 -12.35 17.79
C HIS A 36 -13.75 -13.79 18.24
N ASP A 37 -13.56 -13.97 19.55
CA ASP A 37 -13.39 -15.26 20.22
C ASP A 37 -14.76 -15.82 20.65
N ASN A 38 -15.16 -16.93 20.04
CA ASN A 38 -16.18 -17.83 20.53
C ASN A 38 -15.55 -18.93 21.41
N THR A 39 -15.85 -18.80 22.70
CA THR A 39 -15.34 -19.73 23.71
C THR A 39 -15.80 -21.19 23.62
N THR A 40 -16.55 -21.58 22.59
CA THR A 40 -17.07 -22.93 22.41
C THR A 40 -16.49 -23.68 21.21
N THR A 41 -15.81 -22.98 20.30
CA THR A 41 -15.26 -23.55 19.06
C THR A 41 -13.78 -23.24 18.96
N ASP A 42 -12.97 -24.20 18.51
CA ASP A 42 -11.56 -23.96 18.17
C ASP A 42 -11.48 -23.20 16.84
N LEU A 43 -10.55 -22.26 16.69
CA LEU A 43 -10.25 -21.64 15.40
C LEU A 43 -9.46 -22.64 14.53
N VAL A 44 -10.12 -23.16 13.50
CA VAL A 44 -9.48 -24.04 12.51
C VAL A 44 -9.14 -23.24 11.26
N TRP A 45 -7.86 -23.16 10.92
CA TRP A 45 -7.40 -22.61 9.63
C TRP A 45 -7.63 -23.64 8.51
N PRO A 46 -7.91 -23.24 7.26
CA PRO A 46 -8.10 -24.18 6.15
C PRO A 46 -6.91 -25.11 5.85
N TYR A 47 -5.73 -24.81 6.42
CA TYR A 47 -4.52 -25.61 6.29
C TYR A 47 -4.19 -26.41 7.56
N ASP A 48 -5.04 -26.39 8.59
CA ASP A 48 -4.82 -27.27 9.75
C ASP A 48 -5.07 -28.72 9.32
N THR A 49 -3.98 -29.37 8.89
CA THR A 49 -3.84 -30.79 9.01
C THR A 49 -3.38 -31.02 10.44
N ASP A 50 -4.24 -31.54 11.28
CA ASP A 50 -4.01 -31.95 12.66
C ASP A 50 -3.08 -33.18 12.75
N ASN A 51 -2.00 -33.18 11.96
CA ASN A 51 -1.05 -34.26 11.72
C ASN A 51 -1.67 -35.55 11.17
N ASP A 52 -2.95 -35.56 10.78
CA ASP A 52 -3.65 -36.76 10.29
C ASP A 52 -3.69 -36.86 8.75
N GLY A 53 -3.34 -35.77 8.05
CA GLY A 53 -3.28 -35.68 6.60
C GLY A 53 -4.65 -35.51 5.92
N ILE A 54 -5.69 -35.15 6.67
CA ILE A 54 -7.01 -34.78 6.16
C ILE A 54 -7.12 -33.26 6.22
N ALA A 55 -7.45 -32.62 5.10
CA ALA A 55 -7.83 -31.22 5.12
C ALA A 55 -9.18 -31.13 5.85
N ASP A 56 -9.20 -30.58 7.07
CA ASP A 56 -10.47 -30.25 7.68
C ASP A 56 -11.12 -29.12 6.88
N ALA A 57 -12.43 -29.20 6.67
CA ALA A 57 -13.15 -28.22 5.86
C ALA A 57 -13.38 -26.89 6.61
N GLY A 58 -12.72 -26.71 7.76
CA GLY A 58 -12.80 -25.55 8.63
C GLY A 58 -11.97 -24.40 8.06
N GLY A 59 -12.65 -23.47 7.38
CA GLY A 59 -12.14 -22.12 7.26
C GLY A 59 -12.61 -21.27 8.43
N MET A 60 -12.09 -20.03 8.54
CA MET A 60 -12.66 -19.00 9.41
C MET A 60 -14.18 -18.98 9.30
N ASP A 61 -14.86 -18.98 10.44
CA ASP A 61 -16.31 -18.95 10.46
C ASP A 61 -16.82 -17.63 9.85
N PRO A 62 -17.92 -17.65 9.08
CA PRO A 62 -18.47 -16.43 8.52
C PRO A 62 -19.00 -15.52 9.64
N MET A 63 -18.86 -14.20 9.44
CA MET A 63 -19.46 -13.20 10.32
C MET A 63 -20.95 -13.47 10.54
N GLY A 64 -21.38 -13.56 11.80
CA GLY A 64 -22.77 -13.87 12.17
C GLY A 64 -23.06 -15.37 12.39
N SER A 65 -22.07 -16.25 12.22
CA SER A 65 -22.03 -17.58 12.83
C SER A 65 -21.79 -17.47 14.34
N ASP A 66 -21.98 -18.55 15.09
CA ASP A 66 -21.65 -18.60 16.52
C ASP A 66 -20.14 -18.72 16.81
N GLY A 67 -19.29 -18.93 15.80
CA GLY A 67 -17.84 -19.24 15.91
C GLY A 67 -16.79 -18.11 15.87
N ASN A 68 -15.53 -18.49 15.66
CA ASN A 68 -14.33 -17.62 15.70
C ASN A 68 -14.06 -16.92 14.37
N TYR A 69 -13.84 -15.60 14.38
CA TYR A 69 -13.56 -14.85 13.14
C TYR A 69 -12.75 -13.56 13.36
N VAL A 70 -12.08 -13.12 12.30
CA VAL A 70 -11.41 -11.81 12.21
C VAL A 70 -12.34 -10.85 11.47
N THR A 71 -12.30 -9.58 11.88
CA THR A 71 -13.04 -8.47 11.30
C THR A 71 -12.08 -7.43 10.75
N TYR A 72 -12.56 -6.70 9.74
CA TYR A 72 -11.87 -5.57 9.15
C TYR A 72 -12.79 -4.36 9.08
N ASN A 73 -12.30 -3.20 9.54
CA ASN A 73 -13.03 -1.93 9.59
C ASN A 73 -12.21 -0.74 9.05
N GLY A 74 -11.18 -1.00 8.23
CA GLY A 74 -10.25 0.02 7.73
C GLY A 74 -10.59 0.64 6.36
N PHE A 75 -11.81 0.45 5.85
CA PHE A 75 -12.20 1.03 4.55
C PHE A 75 -12.45 2.54 4.62
N VAL A 76 -12.01 3.27 3.58
CA VAL A 76 -12.23 4.71 3.40
C VAL A 76 -13.32 4.96 2.35
N TYR A 77 -14.24 5.91 2.60
CA TYR A 77 -15.31 6.28 1.67
C TYR A 77 -15.53 7.79 1.54
N TYR A 78 -16.03 8.21 0.37
CA TYR A 78 -16.50 9.57 0.14
C TYR A 78 -17.85 9.80 0.86
N ASN A 79 -17.81 10.41 2.04
CA ASN A 79 -18.96 10.82 2.87
C ASN A 79 -19.65 9.68 3.65
N ASN A 80 -19.17 9.47 4.88
CA ASN A 80 -19.53 8.35 5.76
C ASN A 80 -20.93 8.50 6.41
N ALA A 81 -21.79 7.49 6.25
CA ALA A 81 -23.02 7.33 7.02
C ALA A 81 -23.02 6.10 7.96
N ASN A 82 -22.04 5.19 7.85
CA ASN A 82 -22.10 3.84 8.43
C ASN A 82 -20.94 3.45 9.37
N GLY A 83 -20.05 4.38 9.75
CA GLY A 83 -18.99 4.12 10.73
C GLY A 83 -17.66 3.66 10.14
N ASP A 84 -17.51 3.74 8.82
CA ASP A 84 -16.24 3.54 8.11
C ASP A 84 -15.27 4.72 8.30
N PHE A 85 -14.05 4.65 7.78
CA PHE A 85 -13.08 5.75 7.93
C PHE A 85 -13.39 6.92 6.99
N ASP A 86 -13.11 8.13 7.47
CA ASP A 86 -13.16 9.36 6.66
C ASP A 86 -11.90 9.44 5.79
N THR A 87 -11.99 10.21 4.72
CA THR A 87 -10.90 10.61 3.81
C THR A 87 -9.86 11.51 4.47
N VAL A 88 -10.03 11.89 5.74
CA VAL A 88 -9.17 12.82 6.46
C VAL A 88 -8.80 12.28 7.84
N PHE A 89 -7.51 12.06 8.05
CA PHE A 89 -6.92 11.76 9.36
C PHE A 89 -6.13 12.97 9.85
N LYS A 90 -6.43 13.44 11.06
CA LYS A 90 -5.83 14.65 11.60
C LYS A 90 -5.54 14.57 13.09
N GLY A 91 -4.29 14.29 13.42
CA GLY A 91 -3.89 14.07 14.80
C GLY A 91 -4.14 12.64 15.28
N ASP A 92 -4.49 11.74 14.37
CA ASP A 92 -4.99 10.40 14.69
C ASP A 92 -3.87 9.37 14.77
N THR A 93 -4.15 8.27 15.44
CA THR A 93 -3.34 7.05 15.41
C THR A 93 -4.15 5.92 14.80
N VAL A 94 -3.62 5.26 13.79
CA VAL A 94 -4.24 4.08 13.18
C VAL A 94 -3.30 2.90 13.36
N ASN A 95 -3.81 1.77 13.84
CA ASN A 95 -3.09 0.50 13.90
C ASN A 95 -3.73 -0.46 12.89
N GLY A 96 -3.00 -0.72 11.82
CA GLY A 96 -3.35 -1.62 10.73
C GLY A 96 -3.66 -0.92 9.42
N THR A 97 -4.16 -1.72 8.49
CA THR A 97 -4.31 -1.39 7.07
C THR A 97 -5.49 -0.46 6.80
N ILE A 98 -5.22 0.67 6.17
CA ILE A 98 -6.23 1.57 5.58
C ILE A 98 -6.42 1.17 4.12
N SER A 99 -7.64 0.83 3.69
CA SER A 99 -7.94 0.50 2.30
C SER A 99 -8.79 1.57 1.63
N THR A 100 -8.27 2.10 0.52
CA THR A 100 -8.95 3.03 -0.38
C THR A 100 -9.65 2.31 -1.53
N TYR A 101 -9.79 0.99 -1.47
CA TYR A 101 -10.39 0.17 -2.53
C TYR A 101 -11.71 0.74 -3.05
N TYR A 102 -12.65 1.05 -2.16
CA TYR A 102 -13.94 1.61 -2.57
C TYR A 102 -13.91 3.11 -2.88
N LEU A 103 -12.91 3.84 -2.39
CA LEU A 103 -12.71 5.25 -2.74
C LEU A 103 -12.21 5.37 -4.18
N ASN A 104 -11.36 4.45 -4.63
CA ASN A 104 -10.69 4.51 -5.94
C ASN A 104 -11.43 3.74 -7.04
N HIS A 105 -12.43 2.93 -6.68
CA HIS A 105 -13.29 2.19 -7.62
C HIS A 105 -14.70 2.75 -7.64
N ASP A 106 -14.82 4.08 -7.53
CA ASP A 106 -16.08 4.73 -7.28
C ASP A 106 -16.99 4.79 -8.53
N TYR A 107 -18.30 4.79 -8.30
CA TYR A 107 -19.34 4.46 -9.29
C TYR A 107 -19.64 5.59 -10.31
N ALA A 108 -18.89 6.70 -10.33
CA ALA A 108 -19.21 7.85 -11.16
C ALA A 108 -17.99 8.71 -11.53
N SER A 109 -17.86 9.04 -12.82
CA SER A 109 -16.84 9.95 -13.34
C SER A 109 -16.79 11.29 -12.59
N GLY A 110 -15.61 11.70 -12.11
CA GLY A 110 -15.35 13.03 -11.56
C GLY A 110 -15.53 13.18 -10.05
N SER A 111 -15.55 12.07 -9.30
CA SER A 111 -15.40 12.09 -7.84
C SER A 111 -13.95 12.36 -7.45
N VAL A 112 -13.73 12.79 -6.20
CA VAL A 112 -12.40 13.08 -5.68
C VAL A 112 -11.87 11.84 -4.98
N ASN A 113 -10.85 11.21 -5.57
CA ASN A 113 -10.16 10.04 -5.02
C ASN A 113 -8.98 10.53 -4.18
N GLN A 114 -9.25 11.05 -2.99
CA GLN A 114 -8.22 11.68 -2.15
C GLN A 114 -8.26 11.20 -0.69
N LEU A 115 -7.06 10.95 -0.14
CA LEU A 115 -6.82 10.67 1.27
C LEU A 115 -5.83 11.68 1.85
N ASP A 116 -6.23 12.38 2.90
CA ASP A 116 -5.43 13.40 3.59
C ASP A 116 -5.02 12.93 4.99
N ILE A 117 -3.72 12.87 5.28
CA ILE A 117 -3.16 12.45 6.56
C ILE A 117 -2.26 13.56 7.10
N SER A 118 -2.61 14.13 8.25
CA SER A 118 -1.84 15.24 8.82
C SER A 118 -1.68 15.19 10.33
N ASN A 119 -0.45 15.37 10.82
CA ASN A 119 -0.13 15.27 12.25
C ASN A 119 -0.51 13.91 12.86
N SER A 120 -0.55 12.85 12.05
CA SER A 120 -1.03 11.53 12.44
C SER A 120 0.12 10.52 12.46
N VAL A 121 -0.11 9.38 13.11
CA VAL A 121 0.77 8.21 13.07
C VAL A 121 -0.03 7.02 12.56
N ILE A 122 0.39 6.42 11.46
CA ILE A 122 -0.21 5.22 10.91
C ILE A 122 0.78 4.10 11.15
N HIS A 123 0.41 3.18 12.01
CA HIS A 123 1.12 1.94 12.25
C HIS A 123 0.60 0.87 11.30
N GLY A 124 1.24 0.65 10.15
CA GLY A 124 0.75 -0.25 9.10
C GLY A 124 0.56 0.42 7.73
N SER A 125 -0.21 -0.21 6.85
CA SER A 125 -0.20 0.14 5.43
C SER A 125 -1.40 0.96 4.97
N ILE A 126 -1.21 1.69 3.87
CA ILE A 126 -2.26 2.28 3.04
C ILE A 126 -2.28 1.49 1.72
N THR A 127 -3.44 0.95 1.36
CA THR A 127 -3.58 0.15 0.14
C THR A 127 -4.79 0.56 -0.71
N SER A 128 -4.69 0.48 -2.03
CA SER A 128 -5.85 0.56 -2.93
C SER A 128 -6.47 -0.80 -3.21
N GLU A 129 -5.83 -1.88 -2.78
CA GLU A 129 -6.32 -3.24 -2.99
C GLU A 129 -7.40 -3.62 -1.97
N LEU A 130 -8.11 -4.72 -2.28
CA LEU A 130 -8.95 -5.38 -1.29
C LEU A 130 -8.08 -5.82 -0.10
N PRO A 131 -8.48 -5.47 1.14
CA PRO A 131 -7.78 -5.98 2.31
C PRO A 131 -7.83 -7.50 2.30
N PHE A 132 -6.65 -8.07 2.39
CA PHE A 132 -6.45 -9.49 2.37
C PHE A 132 -5.63 -9.87 3.61
N GLY A 133 -6.07 -10.90 4.31
CA GLY A 133 -5.25 -11.49 5.35
C GLY A 133 -5.03 -12.96 5.10
N TYR A 134 -3.79 -13.42 5.28
CA TYR A 134 -3.39 -14.78 4.98
C TYR A 134 -2.98 -15.56 6.22
N TYR A 135 -3.19 -16.86 6.13
CA TYR A 135 -2.82 -17.85 7.14
C TYR A 135 -1.72 -18.79 6.63
N SER A 136 -1.35 -18.70 5.34
CA SER A 136 -0.26 -19.48 4.77
C SER A 136 0.39 -18.78 3.59
N ILE A 137 1.71 -18.91 3.50
CA ILE A 137 2.54 -18.47 2.39
C ILE A 137 3.22 -19.69 1.77
N THR A 138 3.15 -19.83 0.45
CA THR A 138 4.04 -20.72 -0.29
C THR A 138 5.19 -19.87 -0.84
N PRO A 139 6.44 -20.09 -0.39
CA PRO A 139 7.58 -19.31 -0.84
C PRO A 139 7.79 -19.39 -2.35
N ALA A 140 8.37 -18.33 -2.92
CA ALA A 140 8.83 -18.34 -4.30
C ALA A 140 9.87 -19.46 -4.53
N GLU A 141 9.75 -20.21 -5.61
CA GLU A 141 10.82 -21.12 -6.04
C GLU A 141 11.87 -20.31 -6.80
N VAL A 142 13.11 -20.27 -6.31
CA VAL A 142 14.23 -19.65 -7.02
C VAL A 142 15.13 -20.71 -7.63
N ASN A 143 15.55 -20.50 -8.88
CA ASN A 143 16.50 -21.40 -9.51
C ASN A 143 17.93 -21.16 -9.03
N ALA A 144 18.88 -21.99 -9.47
CA ALA A 144 20.29 -21.90 -9.08
C ALA A 144 21.00 -20.59 -9.49
N LYS A 145 20.36 -19.73 -10.29
CA LYS A 145 20.85 -18.40 -10.67
C LYS A 145 20.23 -17.27 -9.85
N GLY A 146 19.31 -17.59 -8.93
CA GLY A 146 18.56 -16.60 -8.16
C GLY A 146 17.36 -16.02 -8.91
N GLU A 147 16.94 -16.62 -10.03
CA GLU A 147 15.75 -16.17 -10.77
C GLU A 147 14.49 -16.86 -10.18
N VAL A 148 13.42 -16.11 -9.96
CA VAL A 148 12.12 -16.65 -9.52
C VAL A 148 11.49 -17.49 -10.63
N VAL A 149 11.19 -18.76 -10.33
CA VAL A 149 10.58 -19.77 -11.22
C VAL A 149 9.08 -19.88 -10.95
N THR A 150 8.68 -19.86 -9.69
CA THR A 150 7.29 -19.70 -9.27
C THR A 150 7.21 -18.54 -8.30
N PRO A 151 6.24 -17.62 -8.47
CA PRO A 151 6.07 -16.52 -7.55
C PRO A 151 5.61 -17.04 -6.18
N GLN A 152 5.89 -16.26 -5.14
CA GLN A 152 5.32 -16.48 -3.82
C GLN A 152 3.80 -16.38 -3.91
N THR A 153 3.08 -17.32 -3.27
CA THR A 153 1.61 -17.31 -3.26
C THR A 153 1.09 -17.28 -1.84
N TYR A 154 0.06 -16.47 -1.62
CA TYR A 154 -0.59 -16.33 -0.31
C TYR A 154 -1.96 -17.01 -0.33
N SER A 155 -2.26 -17.79 0.71
CA SER A 155 -3.59 -18.39 0.92
C SER A 155 -4.26 -17.69 2.10
N GLY A 156 -5.45 -17.12 1.85
CA GLY A 156 -6.07 -16.22 2.80
C GLY A 156 -7.51 -15.84 2.47
N TYR A 157 -7.99 -14.82 3.16
CA TYR A 157 -9.34 -14.28 3.09
C TYR A 157 -9.31 -12.83 2.63
N ASN A 158 -10.14 -12.54 1.63
CA ASN A 158 -10.46 -11.17 1.25
C ASN A 158 -11.60 -10.66 2.13
N PHE A 159 -11.46 -9.43 2.61
CA PHE A 159 -12.49 -8.76 3.38
C PHE A 159 -13.29 -7.84 2.47
N TYR A 160 -14.61 -7.94 2.58
CA TYR A 160 -15.55 -7.11 1.83
C TYR A 160 -16.42 -6.36 2.83
N ASN A 161 -16.91 -5.19 2.45
CA ASN A 161 -17.79 -4.37 3.29
C ASN A 161 -19.22 -4.93 3.47
N GLY A 162 -19.49 -6.16 3.01
CA GLY A 162 -20.80 -6.82 3.11
C GLY A 162 -21.87 -6.30 2.15
N ILE A 163 -21.56 -5.34 1.27
CA ILE A 163 -22.46 -4.86 0.22
C ILE A 163 -21.89 -5.34 -1.12
N THR A 164 -22.66 -6.12 -1.88
CA THR A 164 -22.36 -6.33 -3.30
C THR A 164 -22.71 -5.04 -4.04
N THR A 165 -21.90 -4.01 -3.89
CA THR A 165 -22.01 -2.82 -4.72
C THR A 165 -21.45 -3.14 -6.10
N ASP A 166 -22.14 -2.70 -7.16
CA ASP A 166 -21.77 -2.94 -8.56
C ASP A 166 -20.48 -2.17 -8.90
N LEU A 167 -19.33 -2.64 -8.39
CA LEU A 167 -18.02 -1.99 -8.59
C LEU A 167 -17.79 -1.78 -10.08
N ASP A 168 -17.47 -0.55 -10.45
CA ASP A 168 -16.99 -0.29 -11.79
C ASP A 168 -15.52 -0.72 -11.84
N TYR A 169 -15.30 -1.93 -12.36
CA TYR A 169 -13.95 -2.46 -12.54
C TYR A 169 -13.25 -1.90 -13.78
N ASN A 170 -13.91 -0.99 -14.52
CA ASN A 170 -13.26 -0.33 -15.63
C ASN A 170 -12.37 0.78 -15.07
N TRP A 171 -11.07 0.63 -15.26
CA TRP A 171 -10.15 1.73 -15.08
C TRP A 171 -10.48 2.84 -16.09
N TYR A 172 -10.52 4.08 -15.59
CA TYR A 172 -10.75 5.29 -16.36
C TYR A 172 -9.45 6.09 -16.43
N ASP A 173 -8.91 6.29 -17.64
CA ASP A 173 -7.74 7.13 -17.87
C ASP A 173 -7.91 8.53 -17.25
N GLY A 174 -6.96 8.90 -16.38
CA GLY A 174 -6.99 10.15 -15.61
C GLY A 174 -7.79 10.11 -14.31
N ASP A 175 -8.31 8.95 -13.91
CA ASP A 175 -8.90 8.72 -12.59
C ASP A 175 -7.80 8.47 -11.55
N VAL A 176 -7.13 9.56 -11.16
CA VAL A 176 -5.92 9.50 -10.33
C VAL A 176 -6.25 9.59 -8.85
N PHE A 177 -5.80 8.62 -8.07
CA PHE A 177 -5.84 8.66 -6.62
C PHE A 177 -4.78 9.64 -6.07
N THR A 178 -5.13 10.44 -5.08
CA THR A 178 -4.23 11.40 -4.45
C THR A 178 -4.06 11.10 -2.96
N LEU A 179 -2.82 10.84 -2.55
CA LEU A 179 -2.43 10.68 -1.14
C LEU A 179 -1.62 11.88 -0.67
N ASN A 180 -2.12 12.61 0.32
CA ASN A 180 -1.39 13.73 0.94
C ASN A 180 -0.98 13.38 2.37
N VAL A 181 0.33 13.38 2.65
CA VAL A 181 0.92 13.07 3.95
C VAL A 181 1.70 14.27 4.45
N SER A 182 1.29 14.88 5.56
CA SER A 182 1.90 16.11 6.07
C SER A 182 2.18 16.05 7.58
N ASN A 183 3.45 16.18 7.98
CA ASN A 183 3.87 16.10 9.37
C ASN A 183 3.35 14.82 10.06
N SER A 184 3.44 13.69 9.35
CA SER A 184 2.91 12.40 9.79
C SER A 184 3.97 11.30 9.64
N THR A 185 3.83 10.24 10.43
CA THR A 185 4.59 9.00 10.23
C THR A 185 3.64 7.94 9.69
N ILE A 186 4.07 7.23 8.66
CA ILE A 186 3.46 5.99 8.20
C ILE A 186 4.59 4.96 8.23
N ASP A 187 4.54 4.06 9.19
CA ASP A 187 5.48 2.95 9.32
C ASP A 187 4.81 1.65 8.85
N ASP A 188 5.61 0.59 8.72
CA ASP A 188 5.21 -0.70 8.19
C ASP A 188 4.88 -1.74 9.28
N ASP A 189 4.70 -1.32 10.54
CA ASP A 189 4.86 -2.23 11.70
C ASP A 189 3.62 -3.09 12.02
N TYR A 190 2.50 -2.88 11.32
CA TYR A 190 1.25 -3.60 11.57
C TYR A 190 0.94 -4.62 10.47
N GLU A 191 1.80 -5.63 10.38
CA GLU A 191 1.70 -6.70 9.39
C GLU A 191 0.84 -7.87 9.90
N ALA A 192 0.66 -8.00 11.21
CA ALA A 192 -0.03 -9.11 11.85
C ALA A 192 -0.92 -8.70 13.04
N LEU A 193 -2.05 -9.42 13.18
CA LEU A 193 -2.91 -9.44 14.34
C LEU A 193 -2.58 -10.67 15.20
N TYR A 194 -2.11 -10.43 16.42
CA TYR A 194 -1.85 -11.48 17.40
C TYR A 194 -3.03 -11.61 18.36
N PHE A 195 -3.49 -12.83 18.58
CA PHE A 195 -4.61 -13.08 19.47
C PHE A 195 -4.48 -14.44 20.15
N THR A 196 -5.24 -14.61 21.23
CA THR A 196 -5.40 -15.89 21.91
C THR A 196 -6.82 -16.37 21.65
N ASP A 197 -6.94 -17.57 21.10
CA ASP A 197 -8.22 -18.24 20.96
C ASP A 197 -8.51 -19.10 22.21
N THR A 198 -9.67 -18.93 22.84
CA THR A 198 -9.99 -19.59 24.12
C THR A 198 -11.27 -20.40 24.03
N TYR A 199 -11.18 -21.65 23.59
CA TYR A 199 -12.36 -22.50 23.37
C TYR A 199 -12.60 -23.57 24.45
N LEU A 200 -13.76 -24.23 24.41
CA LEU A 200 -14.12 -25.35 25.27
C LEU A 200 -13.99 -26.66 24.49
N ASP A 201 -13.14 -27.56 24.97
CA ASP A 201 -13.08 -28.96 24.51
C ASP A 201 -13.74 -29.86 25.56
N GLY A 202 -14.98 -30.28 25.27
CA GLY A 202 -15.86 -30.97 26.21
C GLY A 202 -16.25 -30.07 27.38
N ASP A 203 -15.68 -30.32 28.57
CA ASP A 203 -15.97 -29.59 29.81
C ASP A 203 -14.78 -28.75 30.32
N LYS A 204 -13.75 -28.51 29.48
CA LYS A 204 -12.53 -27.78 29.87
C LYS A 204 -12.24 -26.65 28.90
N SER A 205 -11.85 -25.50 29.45
CA SER A 205 -11.28 -24.40 28.66
C SER A 205 -9.86 -24.75 28.21
N LYS A 206 -9.60 -24.46 26.95
CA LYS A 206 -8.34 -24.55 26.22
C LYS A 206 -7.98 -23.17 25.71
N SER A 207 -6.72 -22.99 25.35
CA SER A 207 -6.29 -21.78 24.67
C SER A 207 -5.13 -22.08 23.74
N THR A 208 -5.14 -21.47 22.55
CA THR A 208 -4.03 -21.44 21.59
C THR A 208 -3.67 -19.99 21.30
N ASN A 209 -2.40 -19.75 21.00
CA ASN A 209 -1.95 -18.43 20.54
C ASN A 209 -1.87 -18.49 19.03
N GLU A 210 -2.53 -17.55 18.38
CA GLU A 210 -2.70 -17.51 16.95
C GLU A 210 -2.16 -16.18 16.39
N THR A 211 -1.78 -16.22 15.12
CA THR A 211 -1.29 -15.05 14.39
C THR A 211 -2.01 -15.01 13.05
N PHE A 212 -2.54 -13.84 12.70
CA PHE A 212 -3.18 -13.58 11.41
C PHE A 212 -2.48 -12.44 10.71
N TYR A 213 -1.96 -12.68 9.52
CA TYR A 213 -1.26 -11.66 8.78
C TYR A 213 -2.22 -10.86 7.91
N THR A 214 -1.97 -9.56 7.76
CA THR A 214 -2.96 -8.59 7.24
C THR A 214 -2.42 -7.59 6.24
N ALA A 215 -1.11 -7.55 6.01
CA ALA A 215 -0.50 -6.64 5.05
C ALA A 215 0.82 -7.18 4.51
N LEU A 216 1.25 -6.60 3.39
CA LEU A 216 2.64 -6.56 2.97
C LEU A 216 3.34 -5.46 3.79
N GLY A 217 4.60 -5.65 4.18
CA GLY A 217 5.33 -4.76 5.08
C GLY A 217 5.79 -3.44 4.44
N VAL A 218 5.00 -2.85 3.54
CA VAL A 218 5.25 -1.49 3.03
C VAL A 218 4.15 -0.56 3.50
N ALA A 219 4.53 0.66 3.85
CA ALA A 219 3.63 1.70 4.34
C ALA A 219 2.59 2.12 3.29
N VAL A 220 2.93 2.08 2.00
CA VAL A 220 2.03 2.43 0.90
C VAL A 220 2.13 1.39 -0.21
N ASN A 221 1.02 0.75 -0.58
CA ASN A 221 0.93 -0.23 -1.66
C ASN A 221 -0.27 0.06 -2.56
N LEU A 222 -0.06 0.58 -3.78
CA LEU A 222 -1.16 1.02 -4.65
C LEU A 222 -1.08 0.39 -6.04
N ASP A 223 -2.21 -0.14 -6.50
CA ASP A 223 -2.45 -0.72 -7.83
C ASP A 223 -3.31 0.21 -8.72
N VAL A 224 -3.29 1.52 -8.43
CA VAL A 224 -4.00 2.56 -9.19
C VAL A 224 -3.07 3.72 -9.55
N GLU A 225 -3.40 4.49 -10.59
CA GLU A 225 -2.69 5.73 -10.92
C GLU A 225 -2.69 6.67 -9.72
N SER A 226 -1.51 7.15 -9.33
CA SER A 226 -1.33 7.77 -8.02
C SER A 226 -0.52 9.06 -8.04
N ASN A 227 -1.05 10.08 -7.36
CA ASN A 227 -0.36 11.30 -6.96
C ASN A 227 -0.08 11.29 -5.46
N ILE A 228 1.17 11.06 -5.06
CA ILE A 228 1.58 10.99 -3.66
C ILE A 228 2.37 12.24 -3.29
N ASN A 229 1.93 12.96 -2.25
CA ASN A 229 2.56 14.16 -1.75
C ASN A 229 2.98 13.98 -0.28
N ILE A 230 4.28 13.93 0.00
CA ILE A 230 4.84 13.75 1.35
C ILE A 230 5.56 15.03 1.75
N THR A 231 5.06 15.72 2.78
CA THR A 231 5.48 17.08 3.13
C THR A 231 5.67 17.29 4.64
N ASN A 232 6.32 18.40 5.00
CA ASN A 232 6.34 18.91 6.38
C ASN A 232 6.92 17.94 7.42
N ASN A 233 8.12 17.39 7.16
CA ASN A 233 8.81 16.48 8.08
C ASN A 233 8.06 15.15 8.30
N SER A 234 7.36 14.66 7.27
CA SER A 234 6.78 13.33 7.28
C SER A 234 7.83 12.24 7.11
N ARG A 235 7.49 11.02 7.55
CA ARG A 235 8.28 9.80 7.40
C ARG A 235 7.39 8.68 6.85
N VAL A 236 7.82 8.02 5.78
CA VAL A 236 7.09 6.92 5.14
C VAL A 236 8.02 5.74 4.90
N ALA A 237 7.62 4.53 5.31
CA ALA A 237 8.40 3.30 5.25
C ALA A 237 8.05 2.42 4.04
N GLY A 238 8.67 2.69 2.89
CA GLY A 238 8.39 1.99 1.64
C GLY A 238 7.15 2.49 0.91
N ILE A 239 7.25 2.57 -0.41
CA ILE A 239 6.15 2.86 -1.33
C ILE A 239 6.25 1.89 -2.50
N ALA A 240 5.23 1.07 -2.70
CA ALA A 240 5.09 0.16 -3.81
C ALA A 240 3.94 0.62 -4.71
N LEU A 241 4.22 0.87 -5.98
CA LEU A 241 3.20 1.17 -6.99
C LEU A 241 3.23 0.08 -8.06
N SER A 242 2.09 -0.54 -8.31
CA SER A 242 1.92 -1.49 -9.40
C SER A 242 0.91 -0.97 -10.39
N GLU A 243 1.09 -1.36 -11.65
CA GLU A 243 0.06 -1.14 -12.64
C GLU A 243 -1.07 -2.15 -12.41
N GLY A 244 -2.27 -1.64 -12.15
CA GLY A 244 -3.44 -2.46 -11.86
C GLY A 244 -4.12 -3.04 -13.10
N ASN A 245 -5.44 -3.18 -13.01
CA ASN A 245 -6.24 -3.70 -14.12
C ASN A 245 -6.50 -2.63 -15.18
N THR A 246 -5.84 -2.76 -16.34
CA THR A 246 -6.01 -1.87 -17.49
C THR A 246 -7.00 -2.38 -18.55
N SER A 247 -7.79 -3.42 -18.22
CA SER A 247 -8.77 -4.02 -19.14
C SER A 247 -9.93 -3.06 -19.41
N ASN A 248 -9.78 -2.18 -20.39
CA ASN A 248 -10.85 -1.32 -20.87
C ASN A 248 -11.33 -1.79 -22.25
N THR A 249 -12.61 -2.17 -22.35
CA THR A 249 -13.21 -2.66 -23.61
C THR A 249 -13.36 -1.58 -24.70
N THR A 250 -13.13 -0.32 -24.37
CA THR A 250 -13.34 0.82 -25.28
C THR A 250 -12.08 1.20 -26.06
N TYR A 251 -10.89 0.92 -25.53
CA TYR A 251 -9.62 1.46 -26.04
C TYR A 251 -8.72 0.33 -26.55
N THR A 252 -8.49 0.28 -27.87
CA THR A 252 -7.67 -0.79 -28.50
C THR A 252 -6.66 -0.28 -29.53
N SER A 253 -6.46 1.05 -29.66
CA SER A 253 -5.60 1.59 -30.72
C SER A 253 -4.98 2.98 -30.51
N GLU A 254 -5.05 3.59 -29.31
CA GLU A 254 -4.44 4.90 -29.04
C GLU A 254 -3.31 4.80 -28.00
N TYR A 255 -2.47 5.84 -27.94
CA TYR A 255 -1.39 5.96 -26.95
C TYR A 255 -1.99 6.18 -25.57
N HIS A 256 -1.58 5.38 -24.59
CA HIS A 256 -2.00 5.55 -23.21
C HIS A 256 -0.84 5.37 -22.23
N GLN A 257 -0.87 6.13 -21.15
CA GLN A 257 0.14 6.12 -20.08
C GLN A 257 -0.54 5.74 -18.77
N TRP A 258 0.21 5.10 -17.88
CA TRP A 258 -0.14 4.98 -16.48
C TRP A 258 0.76 5.91 -15.67
N ASP A 259 0.22 7.03 -15.20
CA ASP A 259 1.01 8.10 -14.60
C ASP A 259 1.04 8.04 -13.06
N ASN A 260 2.23 7.79 -12.51
CA ASN A 260 2.51 7.87 -11.08
C ASN A 260 3.41 9.07 -10.77
N ASN A 261 3.00 9.90 -9.82
CA ASN A 261 3.79 11.05 -9.37
C ASN A 261 4.02 11.01 -7.86
N ILE A 262 5.27 11.04 -7.43
CA ILE A 262 5.66 11.12 -6.01
C ILE A 262 6.44 12.40 -5.76
N ASN A 263 5.90 13.28 -4.92
CA ASN A 263 6.53 14.53 -4.52
C ASN A 263 6.84 14.52 -3.03
N VAL A 264 8.13 14.53 -2.68
CA VAL A 264 8.62 14.49 -1.29
C VAL A 264 9.34 15.79 -0.96
N SER A 265 8.74 16.63 -0.12
CA SER A 265 9.34 17.90 0.32
C SER A 265 9.60 17.94 1.82
N ASN A 266 10.81 18.32 2.21
CA ASN A 266 11.24 18.41 3.61
C ASN A 266 10.89 17.16 4.43
N SER A 267 10.99 15.97 3.83
CA SER A 267 10.49 14.72 4.41
C SER A 267 11.43 13.56 4.13
N THR A 268 11.12 12.39 4.67
CA THR A 268 11.93 11.17 4.49
C THR A 268 11.06 10.02 3.98
N VAL A 269 11.54 9.34 2.95
CA VAL A 269 11.07 8.00 2.56
C VAL A 269 12.18 7.03 2.89
N THR A 270 11.89 6.01 3.69
CA THR A 270 12.84 4.94 4.05
C THR A 270 12.41 3.63 3.39
N SER A 271 13.21 2.57 3.52
CA SER A 271 12.79 1.25 3.06
C SER A 271 11.49 0.78 3.72
N GLY A 272 10.85 -0.22 3.16
CA GLY A 272 9.86 -1.01 3.86
C GLY A 272 10.30 -2.47 3.91
N SER A 273 9.55 -3.30 4.59
CA SER A 273 9.69 -4.75 4.58
C SER A 273 8.84 -5.39 3.46
N GLN A 274 9.45 -6.03 2.47
CA GLN A 274 8.69 -6.81 1.48
C GLN A 274 8.11 -8.09 2.10
N THR A 275 8.70 -8.56 3.21
CA THR A 275 8.26 -9.74 3.93
C THR A 275 7.79 -9.39 5.35
N PRO A 276 6.65 -9.92 5.79
CA PRO A 276 6.19 -9.75 7.17
C PRO A 276 7.25 -10.24 8.16
N LEU A 277 7.34 -9.55 9.29
CA LEU A 277 8.31 -9.77 10.34
C LEU A 277 8.31 -11.20 10.90
N GLU A 278 7.13 -11.75 11.18
CA GLU A 278 7.02 -13.01 11.94
C GLU A 278 7.37 -14.26 11.12
N GLU A 279 7.66 -14.09 9.83
CA GLU A 279 8.22 -15.13 9.00
C GLU A 279 9.74 -15.20 9.16
N SER A 280 10.29 -16.42 9.10
CA SER A 280 11.70 -16.72 9.39
C SER A 280 12.79 -15.95 8.59
N ASN A 281 12.39 -15.16 7.58
CA ASN A 281 13.25 -14.32 6.74
C ASN A 281 12.95 -12.82 6.84
N GLY A 282 11.96 -12.40 7.63
CA GLY A 282 11.67 -10.99 7.91
C GLY A 282 12.88 -10.31 8.54
N PHE A 283 13.30 -9.15 8.01
CA PHE A 283 14.48 -8.46 8.48
C PHE A 283 14.11 -7.13 9.14
N PHE A 284 14.43 -7.02 10.42
CA PHE A 284 14.56 -5.73 11.09
C PHE A 284 15.96 -5.15 10.87
N GLY A 285 15.99 -3.90 10.42
CA GLY A 285 17.03 -2.95 10.81
C GLY A 285 17.18 -2.85 12.34
N LYS A 286 18.34 -2.47 12.86
CA LYS A 286 18.64 -2.36 14.30
C LYS A 286 17.97 -1.17 15.02
N SER A 287 16.68 -0.90 14.82
CA SER A 287 15.95 0.11 15.60
C SER A 287 14.48 -0.27 15.85
N ALA A 288 13.76 0.57 16.60
CA ALA A 288 12.35 0.38 16.96
C ALA A 288 11.48 1.29 16.07
N GLU A 289 11.32 0.91 14.80
CA GLU A 289 10.52 1.53 13.71
C GLU A 289 11.13 2.76 12.96
N PRO A 290 10.96 2.96 11.62
CA PRO A 290 10.85 2.05 10.47
C PRO A 290 12.18 1.90 9.69
N SER A 291 12.37 0.70 9.12
CA SER A 291 13.40 0.18 8.21
C SER A 291 14.82 0.83 8.23
N ASP A 292 15.83 0.04 8.63
CA ASP A 292 17.23 0.46 8.43
C ASP A 292 17.71 -0.05 7.07
N TYR A 293 17.95 0.88 6.14
CA TYR A 293 18.74 0.59 4.95
C TYR A 293 20.12 0.08 5.37
N ALA A 294 20.38 -1.22 5.19
CA ALA A 294 21.64 -1.84 5.57
C ALA A 294 22.69 -1.78 4.44
N GLY A 295 22.29 -1.30 3.26
CA GLY A 295 23.15 -1.12 2.09
C GLY A 295 23.59 -2.43 1.42
N ASN A 296 22.85 -3.52 1.64
CA ASN A 296 23.23 -4.85 1.16
C ASN A 296 22.31 -5.40 0.05
N GLY A 297 21.34 -4.63 -0.46
CA GLY A 297 20.56 -4.99 -1.63
C GLY A 297 19.51 -6.08 -1.38
N GLY A 298 19.01 -6.21 -0.15
CA GLY A 298 17.97 -7.18 0.18
C GLY A 298 16.56 -6.69 -0.18
N GLU A 299 15.59 -7.60 -0.28
CA GLU A 299 14.18 -7.25 -0.56
C GLU A 299 13.62 -6.23 0.47
N ASN A 300 14.05 -6.30 1.73
CA ASN A 300 13.65 -5.38 2.81
C ASN A 300 14.46 -4.08 2.87
N ASP A 301 15.34 -3.83 1.89
CA ASP A 301 16.07 -2.57 1.72
C ASP A 301 15.37 -1.63 0.72
N VAL A 302 14.27 -2.04 0.08
CA VAL A 302 13.59 -1.26 -0.97
C VAL A 302 12.70 -0.16 -0.38
N ALA A 303 12.96 1.10 -0.76
CA ALA A 303 12.16 2.27 -0.38
C ALA A 303 11.12 2.64 -1.43
N LEU A 304 11.39 2.41 -2.70
CA LEU A 304 10.44 2.63 -3.78
C LEU A 304 10.45 1.42 -4.70
N SER A 305 9.29 0.83 -4.95
CA SER A 305 9.13 -0.19 -5.99
C SER A 305 8.05 0.22 -6.97
N PHE A 306 8.30 -0.09 -8.24
CA PHE A 306 7.39 0.18 -9.35
C PHE A 306 7.31 -1.07 -10.21
N SER A 307 6.11 -1.60 -10.43
CA SER A 307 5.91 -2.83 -11.20
C SER A 307 4.86 -2.67 -12.30
N ASP A 308 5.31 -2.85 -13.54
CA ASP A 308 4.47 -2.93 -14.74
C ASP A 308 3.62 -4.22 -14.76
N ASN A 309 2.44 -4.16 -15.40
CA ASN A 309 1.61 -5.34 -15.63
C ASN A 309 1.92 -5.93 -17.02
N ALA A 310 2.46 -7.15 -17.03
CA ALA A 310 2.82 -7.90 -18.23
C ALA A 310 1.69 -8.05 -19.27
N GLY A 311 0.42 -7.93 -18.88
CA GLY A 311 -0.72 -7.97 -19.80
C GLY A 311 -1.22 -6.60 -20.27
N SER A 312 -0.64 -5.51 -19.78
CA SER A 312 -1.05 -4.14 -20.09
C SER A 312 -0.40 -3.62 -21.37
N ASN A 313 -1.11 -2.77 -22.11
CA ASN A 313 -0.56 -2.04 -23.25
C ASN A 313 -0.17 -0.59 -22.90
N TYR A 314 -0.28 -0.19 -21.62
CA TYR A 314 -0.12 1.20 -21.16
C TYR A 314 1.27 1.42 -20.61
N SER A 315 2.02 2.34 -21.20
CA SER A 315 3.36 2.61 -20.69
C SER A 315 3.31 3.21 -19.30
N MET A 316 3.90 2.55 -18.31
CA MET A 316 3.95 3.04 -16.94
C MET A 316 4.99 4.16 -16.81
N LYS A 317 4.58 5.34 -16.36
CA LYS A 317 5.43 6.53 -16.18
C LYS A 317 5.49 6.91 -14.71
N ASN A 318 6.66 6.76 -14.12
CA ASN A 318 6.90 7.03 -12.71
C ASN A 318 7.78 8.28 -12.56
N ASN A 319 7.23 9.34 -11.96
CA ASN A 319 7.91 10.60 -11.77
C ASN A 319 8.06 10.91 -10.28
N VAL A 320 9.30 10.86 -9.79
CA VAL A 320 9.63 11.01 -8.38
C VAL A 320 10.50 12.25 -8.19
N ASN A 321 10.11 13.14 -7.29
CA ASN A 321 10.83 14.36 -6.98
C ASN A 321 11.03 14.53 -5.47
N PHE A 322 12.29 14.59 -5.04
CA PHE A 322 12.67 14.89 -3.67
C PHE A 322 13.23 16.31 -3.57
N ASP A 323 12.64 17.16 -2.73
CA ASP A 323 13.06 18.53 -2.46
C ASP A 323 13.40 18.76 -0.97
N HIS A 324 14.66 19.07 -0.65
CA HIS A 324 15.12 19.16 0.75
C HIS A 324 14.81 17.89 1.58
N SER A 325 14.83 16.73 0.94
CA SER A 325 14.32 15.47 1.48
C SER A 325 15.37 14.36 1.47
N THR A 326 15.06 13.23 2.10
CA THR A 326 15.95 12.06 2.08
C THR A 326 15.19 10.83 1.58
N LEU A 327 15.78 10.12 0.63
CA LEU A 327 15.43 8.76 0.23
C LEU A 327 16.44 7.81 0.90
N LEU A 328 16.00 6.87 1.72
CA LEU A 328 16.85 5.90 2.42
C LEU A 328 16.41 4.48 2.07
N GLY A 329 17.02 3.89 1.05
CA GLY A 329 16.68 2.54 0.59
C GLY A 329 16.97 2.37 -0.88
N ASP A 330 16.88 1.14 -1.36
CA ASP A 330 17.01 0.83 -2.77
C ASP A 330 15.73 1.23 -3.53
N VAL A 331 15.87 1.36 -4.85
CA VAL A 331 14.76 1.59 -5.75
C VAL A 331 14.69 0.45 -6.74
N GLU A 332 13.54 -0.19 -6.80
CA GLU A 332 13.25 -1.27 -7.71
C GLU A 332 12.30 -0.82 -8.82
N PHE A 333 12.61 -1.22 -10.05
CA PHE A 333 11.79 -0.94 -11.22
C PHE A 333 11.69 -2.21 -12.06
N THR A 334 10.49 -2.77 -12.08
CA THR A 334 10.14 -3.97 -12.84
C THR A 334 9.27 -3.55 -14.01
N SER A 335 9.77 -3.77 -15.23
CA SER A 335 9.09 -3.45 -16.48
C SER A 335 9.01 -4.69 -17.35
N HIS A 336 7.83 -4.94 -17.92
CA HIS A 336 7.61 -5.98 -18.93
C HIS A 336 7.56 -5.38 -20.34
N TRP A 337 8.02 -4.12 -20.50
CA TRP A 337 8.08 -3.40 -21.77
C TRP A 337 6.71 -3.32 -22.46
N ASN A 338 5.63 -3.27 -21.68
CA ASN A 338 4.24 -3.30 -22.12
C ASN A 338 3.88 -4.57 -22.92
N ASN A 339 2.96 -5.36 -22.36
CA ASN A 339 2.40 -6.56 -22.97
C ASN A 339 3.50 -7.59 -23.29
N ASP A 340 4.36 -7.91 -22.31
CA ASP A 340 5.51 -8.82 -22.45
C ASP A 340 6.44 -8.48 -23.63
N GLY A 341 6.65 -7.19 -23.87
CA GLY A 341 7.50 -6.69 -24.94
C GLY A 341 6.98 -6.99 -26.34
N VAL A 342 5.69 -7.30 -26.51
CA VAL A 342 5.05 -7.47 -27.83
C VAL A 342 5.26 -6.24 -28.71
N PHE A 343 5.39 -5.06 -28.10
CA PHE A 343 5.65 -3.80 -28.80
C PHE A 343 7.14 -3.38 -28.78
N PHE A 344 8.02 -4.18 -28.18
CA PHE A 344 9.46 -3.96 -28.16
C PHE A 344 10.23 -5.11 -28.82
N TYR A 345 10.64 -4.91 -30.06
CA TYR A 345 11.36 -5.93 -30.83
C TYR A 345 12.88 -5.79 -30.64
N SER A 346 13.42 -6.41 -29.58
CA SER A 346 14.85 -6.34 -29.25
C SER A 346 15.83 -6.71 -30.38
N THR A 347 15.40 -7.52 -31.36
CA THR A 347 16.19 -7.89 -32.55
C THR A 347 15.80 -7.12 -33.82
N GLY A 348 14.88 -6.17 -33.71
CA GLY A 348 14.34 -5.38 -34.80
C GLY A 348 13.20 -6.07 -35.57
N HIS A 349 12.19 -5.29 -35.95
CA HIS A 349 11.05 -5.70 -36.76
C HIS A 349 10.69 -4.57 -37.74
N ASP A 350 10.45 -4.91 -39.01
CA ASP A 350 10.00 -3.95 -40.02
C ASP A 350 8.47 -3.75 -39.90
N SER A 351 8.06 -2.93 -38.93
CA SER A 351 6.66 -2.72 -38.60
C SER A 351 5.89 -1.91 -39.65
N ASN A 352 6.59 -1.11 -40.47
CA ASN A 352 5.97 -0.21 -41.45
C ASN A 352 6.18 -0.66 -42.92
N GLY A 353 6.98 -1.70 -43.16
CA GLY A 353 7.24 -2.29 -44.46
C GLY A 353 8.22 -1.50 -45.34
N ASP A 354 9.03 -0.61 -44.76
CA ASP A 354 10.01 0.21 -45.48
C ASP A 354 11.39 -0.47 -45.63
N GLY A 355 11.57 -1.65 -45.02
CA GLY A 355 12.79 -2.44 -45.05
C GLY A 355 13.84 -2.02 -44.01
N VAL A 356 13.52 -1.09 -43.11
CA VAL A 356 14.30 -0.75 -41.93
C VAL A 356 13.79 -1.56 -40.74
N LEU A 357 14.70 -2.09 -39.94
CA LEU A 357 14.32 -2.81 -38.72
C LEU A 357 14.24 -1.80 -37.57
N ASP A 358 13.05 -1.71 -36.97
CA ASP A 358 12.79 -0.85 -35.82
C ASP A 358 12.60 -1.68 -34.55
N THR A 359 13.08 -1.17 -33.41
CA THR A 359 12.85 -1.80 -32.09
C THR A 359 11.54 -1.33 -31.46
N ASN A 360 11.05 -0.17 -31.87
CA ASN A 360 9.91 0.54 -31.31
C ASN A 360 8.55 0.02 -31.79
N GLY A 361 8.52 -1.11 -32.48
CA GLY A 361 7.28 -1.75 -32.93
C GLY A 361 6.40 -0.93 -33.86
N GLY A 362 6.90 0.15 -34.47
CA GLY A 362 6.11 1.03 -35.35
C GLY A 362 5.55 2.27 -34.67
N TRP A 363 5.88 2.49 -33.39
CA TRP A 363 5.66 3.77 -32.71
C TRP A 363 6.55 4.87 -33.30
N VAL A 364 6.19 6.14 -33.14
CA VAL A 364 7.01 7.25 -33.66
C VAL A 364 8.21 7.53 -32.75
N ASP A 365 8.08 7.20 -31.46
CA ASP A 365 9.07 7.40 -30.41
C ASP A 365 8.98 6.24 -29.40
N ASP A 366 10.11 5.70 -28.96
CA ASP A 366 10.18 4.64 -27.93
C ASP A 366 9.53 5.10 -26.61
N ALA A 367 9.56 6.40 -26.30
CA ALA A 367 8.91 6.94 -25.10
C ALA A 367 7.38 6.75 -25.11
N GLN A 368 6.77 6.40 -26.24
CA GLN A 368 5.34 6.17 -26.35
C GLN A 368 4.89 4.76 -25.97
N ASN A 369 5.82 3.83 -25.68
CA ASN A 369 5.46 2.45 -25.39
C ASN A 369 6.46 1.74 -24.47
N VAL A 370 7.34 2.49 -23.82
CA VAL A 370 8.32 1.98 -22.86
C VAL A 370 8.02 2.56 -21.50
N ASP A 371 8.14 1.74 -20.47
CA ASP A 371 7.95 2.18 -19.09
C ASP A 371 9.14 3.04 -18.65
N GLU A 372 8.87 4.06 -17.85
CA GLU A 372 9.87 5.02 -17.42
C GLU A 372 9.84 5.23 -15.91
N LEU A 373 11.05 5.42 -15.35
CA LEU A 373 11.26 5.89 -13.99
C LEU A 373 12.19 7.10 -14.01
N ASN A 374 11.65 8.26 -13.63
CA ASN A 374 12.36 9.52 -13.53
C ASN A 374 12.48 9.91 -12.05
N ILE A 375 13.70 9.95 -11.50
CA ILE A 375 13.95 10.37 -10.12
C ILE A 375 14.78 11.65 -10.10
N THR A 376 14.27 12.69 -9.45
CA THR A 376 14.94 13.98 -9.31
C THR A 376 15.22 14.30 -7.85
N LEU A 377 16.48 14.57 -7.52
CA LEU A 377 16.93 15.03 -6.19
C LEU A 377 17.30 16.52 -6.25
N ASN A 378 16.49 17.38 -5.65
CA ASN A 378 16.62 18.83 -5.67
C ASN A 378 17.03 19.42 -4.31
N ASN A 379 17.65 20.61 -4.35
CA ASN A 379 17.89 21.46 -3.17
C ASN A 379 18.55 20.76 -1.97
N GLY A 380 19.55 19.92 -2.24
CA GLY A 380 20.31 19.23 -1.21
C GLY A 380 19.65 17.96 -0.68
N SER A 381 18.61 17.46 -1.37
CA SER A 381 18.07 16.12 -1.15
C SER A 381 19.16 15.05 -1.29
N LYS A 382 18.99 13.94 -0.58
CA LYS A 382 19.92 12.83 -0.54
C LYS A 382 19.23 11.52 -0.88
N TRP A 383 19.99 10.66 -1.51
CA TRP A 383 19.75 9.24 -1.62
C TRP A 383 20.96 8.54 -1.00
#